data_AF-A0A2D0IX88-F1
#
_entry.id   AF-A0A2D0IX88-F1
#
_cell.length_a   1.000
_cell.length_b   1.000
_cell.length_c   1.000
_cell.angle_alpha   90.00
_cell.angle_beta   90.00
_cell.angle_gamma   90.00
#
_symmetry.space_group_name_H-M   'P 1'
#
loop_
_entity.id
_entity.type
_entity.pdbx_description
1 polymer ?
#
loop_
_entity_poly.entity_id
_entity_poly.type
_entity_poly.pdbx_seq_one_letter_code
_entity_poly.pdbx_strand_id
1 'polypeptide(L)' 'MSQALKKTNRLCIPPRDKSKQAPPRAAKGDGSHIDQINNAFAFGFARYDKAMEELSKV' A
#
# COMPACT_ATOMS: atom_id res chain seq x y z
N MET A 1 13.80 23.09 36.48
CA MET A 1 13.05 23.81 35.43
C MET A 1 13.34 23.14 34.09
N SER A 2 12.55 22.14 33.72
CA SER A 2 12.73 21.37 32.48
C SER A 2 12.24 22.21 31.29
N GLN A 3 13.14 22.57 30.38
CA GLN A 3 12.81 23.16 29.08
C GLN A 3 12.20 22.06 28.22
N ALA A 4 10.87 22.03 28.09
CA ALA A 4 10.20 21.11 27.18
C ALA A 4 10.70 21.38 25.74
N LEU A 5 11.18 20.34 25.05
CA LEU A 5 11.57 20.43 23.64
C LEU A 5 10.47 21.13 22.84
N LYS A 6 10.83 22.21 22.12
CA LYS A 6 9.91 22.95 21.24
C LYS A 6 9.18 21.94 20.36
N LYS A 7 7.84 21.90 20.48
CA LYS A 7 6.99 21.00 19.71
C LYS A 7 7.30 21.24 18.23
N THR A 8 8.06 20.34 17.63
CA THR A 8 8.31 20.31 16.19
C THR A 8 6.98 20.38 15.47
N ASN A 9 6.93 20.99 14.28
CA ASN A 9 5.73 21.09 13.43
C ASN A 9 5.09 19.71 13.25
N ARG A 10 4.23 19.31 14.19
CA ARG A 10 3.54 18.02 14.13
C ARG A 10 2.56 18.15 13.00
N LEU A 11 2.70 17.29 11.99
CA LEU A 11 1.71 17.14 10.94
C LEU A 11 0.34 17.00 11.61
N CYS A 12 -0.53 17.99 11.39
CA CYS A 12 -1.89 17.93 11.90
C CYS A 12 -2.65 16.93 11.02
N ILE A 13 -2.72 15.68 11.46
CA ILE A 13 -3.49 14.65 10.79
C ILE A 13 -4.94 14.77 11.29
N PRO A 14 -5.90 15.14 10.43
CA PRO A 14 -7.29 15.23 10.85
C PRO A 14 -7.83 13.86 11.26
N PRO A 15 -8.80 13.80 12.21
CA PRO A 15 -9.42 12.55 12.61
C PRO A 15 -10.11 11.88 11.41
N ARG A 16 -9.89 10.58 11.23
CA ARG A 16 -10.53 9.79 10.18
C ARG A 16 -12.03 9.67 10.46
N ASP A 17 -12.84 9.95 9.45
CA ASP A 17 -14.27 9.66 9.47
C ASP A 17 -14.49 8.13 9.48
N LYS A 18 -15.05 7.62 10.59
CA LYS A 18 -15.31 6.20 10.80
C LYS A 18 -16.58 5.71 10.11
N SER A 19 -17.47 6.61 9.71
CA SER A 19 -18.68 6.27 8.94
C SER A 19 -18.33 5.86 7.50
N LYS A 20 -17.21 6.36 6.97
CA LYS A 20 -16.73 6.05 5.62
C LYS A 20 -15.89 4.77 5.63
N GLN A 21 -16.47 3.69 5.12
CA GLN A 21 -15.72 2.49 4.76
C GLN A 21 -15.15 2.67 3.35
N ALA A 22 -13.86 2.41 3.17
CA ALA A 22 -13.27 2.41 1.85
C ALA A 22 -13.75 1.15 1.11
N PRO A 23 -14.29 1.26 -0.12
CA PRO A 23 -14.64 0.08 -0.88
C PRO A 23 -13.38 -0.72 -1.24
N PRO A 24 -13.48 -2.06 -1.39
CA PRO A 24 -12.41 -2.85 -1.95
C PRO A 24 -11.98 -2.28 -3.30
N ARG A 25 -10.68 -2.05 -3.47
CA ARG A 25 -10.11 -1.60 -4.74
C ARG A 25 -9.70 -2.82 -5.54
N ALA A 26 -10.19 -2.94 -6.77
CA ALA A 26 -9.79 -4.01 -7.68
C ALA A 26 -8.27 -3.96 -7.93
N ALA A 27 -7.63 -5.13 -7.96
CA ALA A 27 -6.18 -5.25 -8.18
C ALA A 27 -5.76 -4.73 -9.56
N LYS A 28 -6.58 -4.95 -10.59
CA LYS A 28 -6.38 -4.47 -11.96
C LYS A 28 -7.68 -4.49 -12.74
N GLY A 29 -8.07 -3.35 -13.32
CA GLY A 29 -9.28 -3.21 -14.16
C GLY A 29 -10.58 -3.54 -13.44
N ASP A 30 -11.64 -3.70 -14.22
CA ASP A 30 -12.93 -4.22 -13.78
C ASP A 30 -13.00 -5.72 -14.14
N GLY A 31 -13.53 -6.55 -13.23
CA GLY A 31 -13.58 -8.00 -13.41
C GLY A 31 -14.20 -8.73 -12.22
N SER A 32 -14.51 -10.01 -12.39
CA SER A 32 -15.07 -10.84 -11.32
C SER A 32 -14.08 -11.02 -10.16
N HIS A 33 -14.54 -11.50 -9.01
CA HIS A 33 -13.66 -11.76 -7.87
C HIS A 33 -12.51 -12.71 -8.23
N ILE A 34 -12.78 -13.74 -9.04
CA ILE A 34 -11.78 -14.69 -9.52
C ILE A 34 -10.74 -14.00 -10.38
N ASP A 35 -11.16 -13.12 -11.29
CA ASP A 35 -10.23 -12.34 -12.13
C ASP A 35 -9.33 -11.43 -11.29
N GLN A 36 -9.87 -10.84 -10.23
CA GLN A 36 -9.09 -10.01 -9.31
C GLN A 36 -8.03 -10.81 -8.55
N ILE A 37 -8.34 -12.03 -8.10
CA ILE A 37 -7.37 -12.92 -7.46
C ILE A 37 -6.25 -13.27 -8.45
N ASN A 38 -6.60 -13.68 -9.66
CA ASN A 38 -5.63 -14.02 -10.70
C ASN A 38 -4.73 -12.82 -11.04
N ASN A 39 -5.30 -11.63 -11.17
CA ASN A 39 -4.58 -10.39 -11.42
C ASN A 39 -3.62 -10.04 -10.28
N ALA A 40 -4.05 -10.19 -9.02
CA ALA A 40 -3.21 -9.92 -7.86
C ALA A 40 -2.00 -10.88 -7.81
N PHE A 41 -2.24 -12.16 -8.07
CA PHE A 41 -1.19 -13.18 -8.09
C PHE A 41 -0.18 -12.94 -9.23
N ALA A 42 -0.67 -12.74 -10.45
CA ALA A 42 0.17 -12.49 -11.61
C ALA A 42 1.05 -11.24 -11.43
N PHE A 43 0.50 -10.17 -10.85
CA PHE A 43 1.25 -8.95 -10.56
C PHE A 43 2.34 -9.16 -9.49
N GLY A 44 2.02 -9.89 -8.43
CA GLY A 44 2.99 -10.25 -7.40
C GLY A 44 4.14 -11.08 -7.97
N PHE A 45 3.81 -12.08 -8.79
CA PHE A 45 4.80 -12.96 -9.40
C PHE A 45 5.71 -12.22 -10.38
N ALA A 46 5.16 -11.36 -11.24
CA ALA A 46 5.96 -10.56 -12.17
C ALA A 46 6.97 -9.64 -11.45
N ARG A 47 6.60 -9.10 -10.28
CA ARG A 47 7.52 -8.31 -9.45
C ARG A 47 8.60 -9.17 -8.81
N TYR A 48 8.22 -10.33 -8.29
CA TYR A 48 9.15 -11.29 -7.71
C TYR A 48 10.19 -11.74 -8.74
N ASP A 49 9.75 -12.15 -9.92
CA ASP A 49 10.60 -12.66 -10.98
C ASP A 49 11.63 -11.61 -11.42
N LYS A 50 11.17 -10.38 -11.63
CA LYS A 50 12.06 -9.25 -11.94
C LYS A 50 13.08 -8.99 -10.83
N ALA A 51 12.66 -9.03 -9.56
CA ALA A 51 13.57 -8.83 -8.44
C ALA A 51 14.63 -9.94 -8.37
N MET A 52 14.26 -11.19 -8.66
CA MET A 52 15.21 -12.31 -8.72
C MET A 52 16.19 -12.17 -9.89
N GLU A 53 15.73 -11.69 -11.05
CA GLU A 53 16.59 -11.39 -12.18
C GLU A 53 17.58 -10.25 -11.88
N GLU A 54 17.17 -9.24 -11.11
CA GLU A 54 18.07 -8.16 -10.67
C GLU A 54 19.10 -8.64 -9.64
N LEU A 55 18.69 -9.49 -8.69
CA LEU A 55 19.57 -10.05 -7.68
C LEU A 55 20.58 -11.06 -8.23
N SER A 56 20.23 -11.82 -9.27
CA SER A 56 21.12 -12.81 -9.88
C SER A 56 22.27 -12.20 -10.70
N LYS A 57 22.21 -10.89 -10.96
CA LYS A 57 23.27 -10.13 -11.65
C LYS A 57 24.37 -9.62 -10.70
N VAL A 58 24.25 -9.92 -9.41
CA VAL A 58 25.25 -9.66 -8.35
C VAL A 58 26.13 -10.89 -8.15
#